data_AF-A0A0N4X1T9-F1
#
_entry.id   AF-A0A0N4X1T9-F1
#
_cell.length_a   1.000
_cell.length_b   1.000
_cell.length_c   1.000
_cell.angle_alpha   90.00
_cell.angle_beta   90.00
_cell.angle_gamma   90.00
#
_symmetry.space_group_name_H-M   'P 1'
#
loop_
_entity.id
_entity.type
_entity.pdbx_description
1 polymer ?
#
loop_
_entity_poly.entity_id
_entity_poly.type
_entity_poly.pdbx_seq_one_letter_code
_entity_poly.pdbx_strand_id
1 'polypeptide(L)' 'MVRDHFKDRLKDVTPSQTYEELISVCEQTLGESHLKICQKVAKEELKLVHSHLQADEKVHVTCEHLKLC' A
#
# COMPACT_ATOMS: atom_id res chain seq x y z
N MET A 1 -9.04 0.02 4.56
CA MET A 1 -7.85 0.42 3.76
C MET A 1 -6.60 -0.05 4.48
N VAL A 2 -5.48 -0.33 3.81
CA VAL A 2 -4.24 -0.86 4.44
C VAL A 2 -3.82 -0.07 5.70
N ARG A 3 -3.94 1.26 5.68
CA ARG A 3 -3.65 2.13 6.84
C ARG A 3 -4.46 1.75 8.09
N ASP A 4 -5.72 1.39 7.94
CA ASP A 4 -6.62 1.11 9.07
C ASP A 4 -6.21 -0.16 9.83
N HIS A 5 -5.47 -1.06 9.19
CA HIS A 5 -4.95 -2.28 9.82
C HIS A 5 -3.82 -1.99 10.82
N PHE A 6 -3.12 -0.88 10.65
CA PHE A 6 -1.97 -0.51 11.48
C PHE A 6 -2.32 0.46 12.61
N LYS A 7 -3.48 1.13 12.56
CA LYS A 7 -3.94 2.10 13.58
C LYS A 7 -2.82 3.07 13.98
N ASP A 8 -2.45 3.14 15.26
CA ASP A 8 -1.42 4.04 15.78
C ASP A 8 0.02 3.52 15.62
N ARG A 9 0.20 2.31 15.09
CA ARG A 9 1.51 1.63 15.01
C ARG A 9 2.25 1.88 13.70
N LEU A 10 1.82 2.83 12.88
CA LEU A 10 2.40 3.11 11.55
C LEU A 10 3.92 3.30 11.58
N LYS A 11 4.45 3.90 12.66
CA LYS A 11 5.90 4.14 12.83
C LYS A 11 6.72 2.86 13.05
N ASP A 12 6.10 1.80 13.57
CA ASP A 12 6.76 0.53 13.89
C ASP A 12 6.52 -0.54 12.82
N VAL A 13 5.70 -0.23 11.81
CA VAL A 13 5.46 -1.14 10.68
C VAL A 13 6.75 -1.31 9.90
N THR A 14 7.02 -2.55 9.50
CA THR A 14 8.14 -2.89 8.61
C THR A 14 7.69 -2.92 7.14
N PRO A 15 8.62 -2.80 6.18
CA PRO A 15 8.29 -2.97 4.76
C PRO A 15 7.62 -4.32 4.47
N SER A 16 8.05 -5.40 5.13
CA SER A 16 7.47 -6.73 4.94
C SER A 16 6.01 -6.80 5.40
N GLN A 17 5.69 -6.23 6.57
CA GLN A 17 4.30 -6.15 7.05
C GLN A 17 3.44 -5.26 6.15
N THR A 18 4.01 -4.17 5.64
CA THR A 18 3.31 -3.30 4.68
C THR A 18 2.95 -4.09 3.41
N TYR A 19 3.89 -4.89 2.91
CA TYR A 19 3.67 -5.72 1.73
C TYR A 19 2.59 -6.78 1.97
N GLU A 20 2.69 -7.55 3.05
CA GLU A 20 1.72 -8.60 3.39
C GLU A 20 0.29 -8.03 3.47
N GLU A 21 0.12 -6.89 4.14
CA GLU A 21 -1.19 -6.26 4.25
C GLU A 21 -1.65 -5.64 2.93
N LEU A 22 -0.74 -5.07 2.13
CA LEU A 22 -1.09 -4.58 0.79
C LEU A 22 -1.66 -5.69 -0.07
N ILE A 23 -0.97 -6.83 -0.14
CA ILE A 23 -1.39 -7.98 -0.95
C ILE A 23 -2.73 -8.52 -0.45
N SER A 24 -2.88 -8.70 0.87
CA SER A 24 -4.12 -9.14 1.49
C SER A 24 -5.31 -8.24 1.08
N VAL A 25 -5.14 -6.91 1.16
CA VAL A 25 -6.18 -5.96 0.75
C VAL A 25 -6.42 -5.98 -0.77
N CYS A 26 -5.37 -6.11 -1.59
CA CYS A 26 -5.52 -6.24 -3.03
C CYS A 26 -6.40 -7.45 -3.38
N GLU A 27 -6.15 -8.61 -2.77
CA GLU A 27 -6.86 -9.87 -3.04
C GLU A 27 -8.32 -9.85 -2.56
N GLN A 28 -8.59 -9.19 -1.43
CA GLN A 28 -9.95 -9.08 -0.88
C GLN A 28 -10.83 -8.07 -1.62
N THR A 29 -10.23 -7.02 -2.18
CA THR A 29 -10.98 -5.84 -2.64
C THR A 29 -11.04 -5.71 -4.15
N LEU A 30 -10.07 -6.27 -4.88
CA LEU A 30 -9.91 -6.02 -6.31
C LEU A 30 -10.30 -7.23 -7.18
N GLY A 31 -10.95 -6.96 -8.30
CA GLY A 31 -11.13 -7.95 -9.37
C GLY A 31 -9.80 -8.30 -10.05
N GLU A 32 -9.78 -9.42 -10.77
CA GLU A 32 -8.56 -10.07 -11.30
C GLU A 32 -7.63 -9.15 -12.12
N SER A 33 -8.19 -8.21 -12.88
CA SER A 33 -7.41 -7.23 -13.68
C SER A 33 -6.67 -6.23 -12.79
N HIS A 34 -7.34 -5.67 -11.78
CA HIS A 34 -6.73 -4.72 -10.85
C HIS A 34 -5.84 -5.40 -9.81
N LEU A 35 -6.11 -6.67 -9.47
CA LEU A 35 -5.28 -7.46 -8.58
C LEU A 35 -3.84 -7.58 -9.09
N LYS A 36 -3.65 -7.89 -10.38
CA LYS A 36 -2.31 -8.00 -10.97
C LYS A 36 -1.54 -6.68 -10.94
N ILE A 37 -2.23 -5.57 -11.20
CA ILE A 37 -1.63 -4.22 -11.13
C ILE A 37 -1.23 -3.91 -9.67
N CYS A 38 -2.13 -4.20 -8.72
CA CYS A 38 -1.91 -3.97 -7.30
C CYS A 38 -0.72 -4.78 -6.77
N GLN A 39 -0.63 -6.07 -7.11
CA GLN A 39 0.51 -6.93 -6.77
C GLN A 39 1.82 -6.42 -7.36
N LYS A 40 1.80 -5.95 -8.62
CA LYS A 40 2.97 -5.38 -9.28
C LYS A 40 3.45 -4.11 -8.57
N VAL A 41 2.55 -3.16 -8.33
CA VAL A 41 2.84 -1.90 -7.62
C VAL A 41 3.31 -2.18 -6.20
N ALA A 42 2.66 -3.10 -5.47
CA ALA A 42 3.05 -3.48 -4.12
C ALA A 42 4.49 -3.99 -4.05
N LYS A 43 4.98 -4.65 -5.11
CA LYS A 43 6.35 -5.17 -5.18
C LYS A 43 7.36 -4.13 -5.64
N GLU A 44 7.07 -3.41 -6.72
CA GLU A 44 7.98 -2.45 -7.34
C GLU A 44 8.12 -1.17 -6.49
N GLU A 45 7.03 -0.74 -5.88
CA GLU A 45 6.91 0.56 -5.21
C GLU A 45 6.77 0.42 -3.69
N LEU A 46 7.09 -0.76 -3.15
CA LEU A 46 6.98 -1.05 -1.72
C LEU A 46 7.65 0.01 -0.85
N LYS A 47 8.85 0.46 -1.25
CA LYS A 47 9.62 1.46 -0.49
C LYS A 47 8.88 2.79 -0.42
N LEU A 48 8.32 3.25 -1.54
CA LEU A 48 7.57 4.50 -1.62
C LEU A 48 6.29 4.41 -0.79
N VAL A 49 5.49 3.36 -1.03
CA VAL A 49 4.24 3.12 -0.33
C VAL A 49 4.46 3.00 1.17
N HIS A 50 5.49 2.27 1.59
CA HIS A 50 5.88 2.13 3.00
C HIS A 50 6.29 3.47 3.61
N SER A 51 7.15 4.24 2.94
CA SER A 51 7.58 5.55 3.44
C SER A 51 6.42 6.53 3.58
N HIS A 52 5.51 6.55 2.61
CA HIS A 52 4.31 7.39 2.65
C HIS A 52 3.36 6.95 3.77
N LEU A 53 3.23 5.64 3.97
CA LEU A 53 2.43 5.07 5.06
C LEU A 53 3.00 5.46 6.44
N GLN A 54 4.33 5.41 6.62
CA GLN A 54 4.99 5.84 7.85
C GLN A 54 4.86 7.35 8.12
N ALA A 55 4.83 8.15 7.05
CA ALA A 55 4.64 9.60 7.13
C ALA A 55 3.17 10.01 7.35
N ASP A 56 2.23 9.05 7.39
CA ASP A 56 0.78 9.29 7.32
C ASP A 56 0.40 10.23 6.16
N GLU A 57 1.06 10.03 5.02
CA GLU A 57 0.85 10.82 3.81
C GLU A 57 -0.54 10.57 3.22
N LYS A 58 -1.11 11.58 2.56
CA LYS A 58 -2.43 11.46 1.94
C LYS A 58 -2.38 10.46 0.77
N VAL A 59 -3.34 9.55 0.72
CA VAL A 59 -3.46 8.52 -0.33
C VAL A 59 -3.36 9.10 -1.74
N HIS A 60 -3.98 10.25 -1.99
CA HIS A 60 -3.93 10.93 -3.29
C HIS A 60 -2.51 11.27 -3.75
N VAL A 61 -1.63 11.72 -2.84
CA VAL A 61 -0.22 12.04 -3.15
C VAL A 61 0.53 10.79 -3.59
N THR A 62 0.31 9.67 -2.89
CA THR A 62 0.88 8.38 -3.26
C THR A 62 0.37 7.94 -4.63
N CYS A 63 -0.92 8.07 -4.90
CA CYS A 63 -1.50 7.67 -6.17
C CYS A 63 -1.03 8.54 -7.35
N GLU A 64 -0.89 9.85 -7.17
CA GLU A 64 -0.32 10.74 -8.20
C GLU A 64 1.14 10.38 -8.51
N HIS A 65 1.96 10.13 -7.48
CA HIS A 65 3.34 9.68 -7.67
C HIS A 65 3.42 8.36 -8.45
N LEU A 66 2.49 7.44 -8.19
CA LEU A 66 2.39 6.15 -8.87
C LEU A 66 1.68 6.23 -10.23
N LYS A 67 1.17 7.40 -10.62
CA LYS A 67 0.38 7.61 -11.85
C LYS A 67 -0.85 6.69 -11.94
N LEU A 68 -1.51 6.47 -10.81
CA LEU A 68 -2.71 5.64 -10.68
C LEU A 68 -4.01 6.45 -10.51
N CYS A 69 -3.90 7.78 -10.35
CA CYS A 69 -5.02 8.72 -10.21
C CYS A 69 -4.96 9.85 -11.23
#